data_AF-A0A934DTZ2-F1
#
_entry.id   AF-A0A934DTZ2-F1
#
_cell.length_a   1.000
_cell.length_b   1.000
_cell.length_c   1.000
_cell.angle_alpha   90.00
_cell.angle_beta   90.00
_cell.angle_gamma   90.00
#
_symmetry.space_group_name_H-M   'P 1'
#
loop_
_entity.id
_entity.type
_entity.pdbx_description
1 polymer ?
#
loop_
_entity_poly.entity_id
_entity_poly.type
_entity_poly.pdbx_seq_one_letter_code
_entity_poly.pdbx_strand_id
1 'polypeptide(L)'
;MSYADVDWRRLFPSLLLVAISLGSVSFYAFRSSRVGLWHDHEIESRGASHLLGMRLRNGFALVMRPIVHALIRAKVRPDALTIASLVLSIGAGVAIALGAFPIGGWLYLMSGVLDFLDGRVARLTGSASAAGAALDSVLDRYGETAVLIGLAWAFHDSWVLLAVLGTLAGSLLVSYVRARGETLGVSFLNIGLMQRPERIVLLGGTLALGPLLETLTTDPRQHLTTVAVLCVLAISTNWTALVRLLHVLSSLRKDAPASQTSARTQPDSTAWWRWASLLVVPGAAGLLSVVTPLRAEHYIGAGAFLVLAWLGPGARRFSWLISPFVASALLYDMFRLVAPLRGPIQADDLHDLELALFPIAMNETVVTPSRFFAAHRVGWVDAAGGAAYFLATFQGIVVAAWLFFRDPKAMRVLGLSVLAVCVAAITIRLLYPTAPPWYFDVPVNSPWPTALGAESGAAARGSGLLGAMPSLQVSFSVLVLCATWRQGALWRLGTATLAAAIAFASVYLGNHYVVDVLAAASLAIVAHLAVSWLLEERSTGLHVYTSAHTPSSAHQHHGPLIGS
;
A
#
# COMPACT_ATOMS: atom_id res chain seq x y z
N MET A 1 30.23 -7.71 36.03
CA MET A 1 30.99 -6.49 36.37
C MET A 1 31.27 -6.51 37.85
N SER A 2 32.55 -6.38 38.26
CA SER A 2 32.88 -6.07 39.65
C SER A 2 32.36 -4.68 39.98
N TYR A 3 31.82 -4.45 41.18
CA TYR A 3 31.33 -3.13 41.64
C TYR A 3 32.39 -2.01 41.54
N ALA A 4 33.67 -2.38 41.36
CA ALA A 4 34.80 -1.47 41.24
C ALA A 4 34.95 -0.77 39.87
N ASP A 5 34.24 -1.22 38.82
CA ASP A 5 34.40 -0.69 37.44
C ASP A 5 33.31 0.32 37.02
N VAL A 6 32.50 0.80 37.97
CA VAL A 6 31.40 1.73 37.70
C VAL A 6 31.91 3.16 37.54
N ASP A 7 31.80 3.74 36.34
CA ASP A 7 32.13 5.15 36.10
C ASP A 7 31.06 6.08 36.69
N TRP A 8 31.24 6.42 37.97
CA TRP A 8 30.36 7.31 38.72
C TRP A 8 30.20 8.69 38.08
N ARG A 9 31.15 9.16 37.25
CA ARG A 9 31.03 10.46 36.58
C ARG A 9 29.93 10.44 35.52
N ARG A 10 29.68 9.29 34.88
CA ARG A 10 28.59 9.10 33.90
C ARG A 10 27.25 8.86 34.57
N LEU A 11 27.25 8.20 35.73
CA LEU A 11 26.02 7.90 36.47
C LEU A 11 25.49 9.07 37.30
N PHE A 12 26.39 9.90 37.85
CA PHE A 12 26.03 10.98 38.77
C PHE A 12 24.92 11.90 38.24
N PRO A 13 24.97 12.40 36.98
CA PRO A 13 23.88 13.19 36.42
C PRO A 13 22.56 12.42 36.44
N SER A 14 22.53 11.17 35.95
CA SER A 14 21.31 10.35 35.94
C SER A 14 20.73 10.14 37.34
N LEU A 15 21.57 9.87 38.34
CA LEU A 15 21.17 9.74 39.74
C LEU A 15 20.61 11.05 40.30
N LEU A 16 21.21 12.18 39.94
CA LEU A 16 20.72 13.50 40.32
C LEU A 16 19.33 13.77 39.73
N LEU A 17 19.06 13.40 38.47
CA LEU A 17 17.72 13.51 37.87
C LEU A 17 16.67 12.73 38.66
N VAL A 18 17.00 11.48 39.00
CA VAL A 18 16.12 10.60 39.77
C VAL A 18 15.87 11.19 41.15
N ALA A 19 16.91 11.66 41.83
CA ALA A 19 16.81 12.29 43.15
C ALA A 19 15.92 13.55 43.11
N ILE A 20 16.12 14.44 42.13
CA ILE A 20 15.30 15.65 41.95
C ILE A 20 13.84 15.27 41.66
N SER A 21 13.61 14.27 40.81
CA SER A 21 12.26 13.83 40.44
C SER A 21 11.53 13.21 41.63
N LEU A 22 12.18 12.29 42.36
CA LEU A 22 11.64 11.67 43.56
C LEU A 22 11.40 12.70 44.67
N GLY A 23 12.33 13.65 44.86
CA GLY A 23 12.18 14.75 45.80
C GLY A 23 10.98 15.63 45.46
N SER A 24 10.79 15.96 44.19
CA SER A 24 9.67 16.76 43.69
C SER A 24 8.33 16.05 43.89
N VAL A 25 8.25 14.75 43.57
CA VAL A 25 7.06 13.93 43.78
C VAL A 25 6.75 13.77 45.27
N SER A 26 7.77 13.52 46.10
CA SER A 26 7.62 13.37 47.55
C SER A 26 7.16 14.67 48.20
N PHE A 27 7.75 15.80 47.80
CA PHE A 27 7.32 17.13 48.21
C PHE A 27 5.85 17.38 47.84
N TYR A 28 5.47 17.06 46.58
CA TYR A 28 4.10 17.23 46.14
C TYR A 28 3.11 16.34 46.91
N ALA A 29 3.46 15.08 47.15
CA ALA A 29 2.63 14.14 47.91
C ALA A 29 2.48 14.58 49.37
N PHE A 30 3.57 14.99 50.02
CA PHE A 30 3.56 15.51 51.39
C PHE A 30 2.75 16.81 51.51
N ARG A 31 2.94 17.75 50.58
CA ARG A 31 2.13 18.98 50.55
C ARG A 31 0.65 18.64 50.33
N SER A 32 0.35 17.71 49.43
CA SER A 32 -1.02 17.34 49.08
C SER A 32 -1.74 16.63 50.22
N SER A 33 -1.04 15.87 51.06
CA SER A 33 -1.63 15.25 52.25
C SER A 33 -1.94 16.25 53.37
N ARG A 34 -1.27 17.42 53.38
CA ARG A 34 -1.46 18.48 54.38
C ARG A 34 -2.45 19.55 53.95
N VAL A 35 -2.38 19.99 52.69
CA VAL A 35 -3.08 21.19 52.19
C VAL A 35 -4.13 20.84 51.11
N GLY A 36 -4.26 19.56 50.75
CA GLY A 36 -5.10 19.11 49.65
C GLY A 36 -4.42 19.20 48.28
N LEU A 37 -5.07 18.62 47.26
CA LEU A 37 -4.56 18.56 45.90
C LEU A 37 -4.43 19.97 45.30
N TRP A 38 -3.30 20.22 44.64
CA TRP A 38 -3.10 21.44 43.86
C TRP A 38 -3.85 21.32 42.53
N HIS A 39 -4.56 22.38 42.17
CA HIS A 39 -5.29 22.48 40.92
C HIS A 39 -4.75 23.68 40.14
N ASP A 40 -4.26 23.42 38.92
CA ASP A 40 -3.78 24.45 38.01
C ASP A 40 -4.78 24.54 36.85
N HIS A 41 -5.60 25.60 36.87
CA HIS A 41 -6.72 25.75 35.93
C HIS A 41 -6.25 25.72 34.45
N GLU A 42 -5.02 26.16 34.18
CA GLU A 42 -4.47 26.13 32.82
C GLU A 42 -4.10 24.72 32.36
N ILE A 43 -3.54 23.91 33.25
CA ILE A 43 -3.19 22.52 32.94
C ILE A 43 -4.46 21.68 32.75
N GLU A 44 -5.47 21.95 33.57
CA GLU A 44 -6.76 21.26 33.55
C GLU A 44 -7.59 21.63 32.31
N SER A 45 -7.54 22.89 31.87
CA SER A 45 -8.27 23.34 30.66
C SER A 45 -7.71 22.75 29.36
N ARG A 46 -6.44 22.34 29.35
CA ARG A 46 -5.82 21.62 28.21
C ARG A 46 -6.24 20.15 28.14
N GLY A 47 -6.98 19.66 29.13
CA GLY A 47 -7.49 18.30 29.18
C GLY A 47 -6.50 17.26 29.74
N ALA A 48 -7.01 16.05 29.98
CA ALA A 48 -6.25 14.93 30.52
C ALA A 48 -5.31 14.34 29.45
N SER A 49 -4.05 14.14 29.84
CA SER A 49 -3.13 13.29 29.07
C SER A 49 -3.32 11.84 29.50
N HIS A 50 -3.27 10.92 28.54
CA HIS A 50 -3.39 9.49 28.81
C HIS A 50 -2.15 8.91 29.52
N LEU A 51 -0.96 9.50 29.32
CA LEU A 51 0.30 9.02 29.88
C LEU A 51 0.76 9.84 31.08
N LEU A 52 0.71 11.18 30.97
CA LEU A 52 1.08 12.08 32.06
C LEU A 52 -0.18 12.46 32.86
N GLY A 53 -0.43 11.70 33.92
CA GLY A 53 -1.58 11.91 34.79
C GLY A 53 -1.68 13.34 35.34
N MET A 54 -2.90 13.83 35.51
CA MET A 54 -3.20 15.21 35.94
C MET A 54 -2.46 15.61 37.24
N ARG A 55 -2.36 14.67 38.19
CA ARG A 55 -1.63 14.87 39.45
C ARG A 55 -0.16 15.21 39.24
N LEU A 56 0.51 14.53 38.31
CA LEU A 56 1.93 14.76 38.04
C LEU A 56 2.14 16.13 37.39
N ARG A 57 1.27 16.51 36.45
CA ARG A 57 1.33 17.81 35.76
C ARG A 57 1.06 18.98 36.73
N ASN A 58 0.05 18.86 37.59
CA ASN A 58 -0.23 19.86 38.64
C ASN A 58 0.92 19.95 39.65
N GLY A 59 1.52 18.81 40.01
CA GLY A 59 2.71 18.77 40.87
C GLY A 59 3.90 19.47 40.23
N PHE A 60 4.18 19.21 38.95
CA PHE A 60 5.24 19.88 38.20
C PHE A 60 5.04 21.40 38.18
N ALA A 61 3.82 21.88 37.87
CA ALA A 61 3.53 23.32 37.89
C ALA A 61 3.73 23.96 39.26
N LEU A 62 3.37 23.25 40.34
CA LEU A 62 3.62 23.72 41.70
C LEU A 62 5.13 23.90 41.97
N VAL A 63 5.94 22.91 41.58
CA VAL A 63 7.40 22.92 41.78
C VAL A 63 8.06 24.01 40.94
N MET A 64 7.55 24.28 39.73
CA MET A 64 8.06 25.35 38.86
C MET A 64 7.60 26.76 39.26
N ARG A 65 6.54 26.88 40.06
CA ARG A 65 5.96 28.16 40.47
C ARG A 65 6.99 29.19 41.01
N PRO A 66 7.91 28.87 41.95
CA PRO A 66 8.90 29.84 42.43
C PRO A 66 9.83 30.34 41.31
N ILE A 67 10.20 29.47 40.37
CA ILE A 67 11.05 29.82 39.22
C ILE A 67 10.31 30.81 38.31
N VAL A 68 9.03 30.54 38.00
CA VAL A 68 8.19 31.46 37.24
C VAL A 68 8.16 32.85 37.87
N HIS A 69 7.92 32.94 39.19
CA HIS A 69 7.87 34.24 39.88
C HIS A 69 9.25 34.93 39.93
N ALA A 70 10.34 34.16 40.04
CA ALA A 70 11.69 34.71 39.97
C ALA A 70 11.98 35.32 38.60
N LEU A 71 11.62 34.63 37.51
CA LEU A 71 11.77 35.13 36.14
C LEU A 71 10.95 36.41 35.89
N ILE A 72 9.72 36.46 36.41
CA ILE A 72 8.87 37.66 36.35
C ILE A 72 9.52 38.83 37.09
N ARG A 73 10.03 38.61 38.31
CA ARG A 73 10.74 39.66 39.08
C ARG A 73 12.00 40.14 38.36
N ALA A 74 12.71 39.22 37.71
CA ALA A 74 13.89 39.52 36.89
C ALA A 74 13.55 40.15 35.52
N LYS A 75 12.25 40.34 35.19
CA LYS A 75 11.76 40.90 33.93
C LYS A 75 12.29 40.17 32.70
N VAL A 76 12.45 38.85 32.80
CA VAL A 76 12.87 38.01 31.67
C VAL A 76 11.76 37.98 30.62
N ARG A 77 12.13 38.25 29.36
CA ARG A 77 11.19 38.23 28.24
C ARG A 77 10.79 36.80 27.88
N PRO A 78 9.50 36.51 27.63
CA PRO A 78 9.06 35.19 27.17
C PRO A 78 9.79 34.71 25.90
N ASP A 79 9.89 35.56 24.88
CA ASP A 79 10.56 35.19 23.61
C ASP A 79 12.03 34.77 23.82
N ALA A 80 12.71 35.33 24.84
CA ALA A 80 14.08 34.95 25.17
C ALA A 80 14.16 33.53 25.74
N LEU A 81 13.15 33.11 26.52
CA LEU A 81 13.02 31.74 27.01
C LEU A 81 12.72 30.77 25.86
N THR A 82 11.85 31.16 24.91
CA THR A 82 11.58 30.38 23.69
C THR A 82 12.85 30.18 22.85
N ILE A 83 13.63 31.25 22.63
CA ILE A 83 14.91 31.17 21.90
C ILE A 83 15.92 30.29 22.66
N ALA A 84 16.02 30.45 23.98
CA ALA A 84 16.90 29.62 24.80
C ALA A 84 16.50 28.13 24.73
N SER A 85 15.20 27.82 24.76
CA SER A 85 14.67 26.46 24.55
C SER A 85 15.10 25.88 23.21
N LEU A 86 15.01 26.67 22.14
CA LEU A 86 15.48 26.26 20.81
C LEU A 86 16.99 25.98 20.80
N VAL A 87 17.80 26.86 21.36
CA VAL A 87 19.26 26.70 21.43
C VAL A 87 19.63 25.42 22.18
N LEU A 88 18.97 25.15 23.31
CA LEU A 88 19.17 23.91 24.07
C LEU A 88 18.75 22.67 23.26
N SER A 89 17.66 22.74 22.50
CA SER A 89 17.20 21.61 21.66
C SER A 89 18.15 21.34 20.49
N ILE A 90 18.70 22.40 19.87
CA ILE A 90 19.74 22.26 18.84
C ILE A 90 21.01 21.67 19.46
N GLY A 91 21.44 22.19 20.60
CA GLY A 91 22.58 21.65 21.35
C GLY A 91 22.38 20.18 21.74
N ALA A 92 21.15 19.80 22.10
CA ALA A 92 20.79 18.41 22.36
C ALA A 92 20.99 17.53 21.12
N GLY A 93 20.47 17.96 19.96
CA GLY A 93 20.66 17.27 18.70
C GLY A 93 22.14 17.09 18.32
N VAL A 94 22.94 18.15 18.46
CA VAL A 94 24.39 18.10 18.21
C VAL A 94 25.09 17.15 19.18
N ALA A 95 24.79 17.20 20.48
CA ALA A 95 25.36 16.30 21.47
C ALA A 95 25.05 14.84 21.15
N ILE A 96 23.81 14.53 20.76
CA ILE A 96 23.39 13.18 20.34
C ILE A 96 24.15 12.74 19.09
N ALA A 97 24.26 13.61 18.08
CA ALA A 97 24.99 13.31 16.85
C ALA A 97 26.47 12.99 17.10
N LEU A 98 27.08 13.61 18.12
CA LEU A 98 28.44 13.36 18.57
C LEU A 98 28.57 12.13 19.51
N GLY A 99 27.48 11.39 19.75
CA GLY A 99 27.45 10.22 20.62
C GLY A 99 27.32 10.54 22.12
N ALA A 100 27.15 11.80 22.50
CA ALA A 100 26.93 12.23 23.89
C ALA A 100 25.43 12.19 24.26
N PHE A 101 24.79 11.03 24.10
CA PHE A 101 23.35 10.83 24.35
C PHE A 101 22.85 11.34 25.71
N PRO A 102 23.55 11.13 26.84
CA PRO A 102 23.06 11.59 28.15
C PRO A 102 22.99 13.11 28.25
N ILE A 103 24.02 13.80 27.73
CA ILE A 103 24.05 15.27 27.66
C ILE A 103 22.92 15.76 26.75
N GLY A 104 22.73 15.10 25.62
CA GLY A 104 21.62 15.37 24.71
C GLY A 104 20.25 15.27 25.37
N GLY A 105 20.00 14.18 26.12
CA GLY A 105 18.77 14.00 26.87
C GLY A 105 18.53 15.10 27.91
N TRP A 106 19.57 15.49 28.65
CA TRP A 106 19.49 16.56 29.63
C TRP A 106 19.16 17.93 29.03
N LEU A 107 19.85 18.27 27.94
CA LEU A 107 19.60 19.51 27.20
C LEU A 107 18.16 19.53 26.66
N TYR A 108 17.65 18.41 26.16
CA TYR A 108 16.28 18.31 25.66
C TYR A 108 15.21 18.37 26.76
N LEU A 109 15.44 17.75 27.92
CA LEU A 109 14.54 17.90 29.07
C LEU A 109 14.52 19.36 29.55
N MET A 110 15.69 20.01 29.60
CA MET A 110 15.79 21.41 30.01
C MET A 110 15.10 22.36 29.02
N SER A 111 15.18 22.09 27.71
CA SER A 111 14.44 22.88 26.73
C SER A 111 12.93 22.78 26.95
N GLY A 112 12.40 21.58 27.21
CA GLY A 112 10.99 21.40 27.58
C GLY A 112 10.58 22.12 28.86
N VAL A 113 11.49 22.32 29.82
CA VAL A 113 11.23 23.16 31.00
C VAL A 113 11.16 24.64 30.63
N LEU A 114 12.10 25.15 29.84
CA LEU A 114 12.09 26.56 29.40
C LEU A 114 10.85 26.91 28.57
N ASP A 115 10.46 26.00 27.69
CA ASP A 115 9.21 26.06 26.93
C ASP A 115 7.96 26.15 27.83
N PHE A 116 7.87 25.31 28.87
CA PHE A 116 6.78 25.43 29.82
C PHE A 116 6.77 26.80 30.55
N LEU A 117 7.96 27.33 30.86
CA LEU A 117 8.12 28.60 31.58
C LEU A 117 7.76 29.80 30.70
N ASP A 118 8.08 29.81 29.40
CA ASP A 118 7.88 30.96 28.52
C ASP A 118 6.40 31.37 28.43
N GLY A 119 5.51 30.40 28.23
CA GLY A 119 4.09 30.65 28.09
C GLY A 119 3.49 31.07 29.42
N ARG A 120 4.00 30.51 30.53
CA ARG A 120 3.52 30.87 31.86
C ARG A 120 3.92 32.29 32.23
N VAL A 121 5.18 32.68 31.95
CA VAL A 121 5.64 34.06 32.14
C VAL A 121 4.79 35.00 31.28
N ALA A 122 4.64 34.71 29.98
CA ALA A 122 3.87 35.57 29.07
C ALA A 122 2.44 35.84 29.52
N ARG A 123 1.73 34.81 30.04
CA ARG A 123 0.36 34.96 30.54
C ARG A 123 0.30 35.73 31.85
N LEU A 124 1.20 35.45 32.80
CA LEU A 124 1.20 36.12 34.11
C LEU A 124 1.67 37.58 34.04
N THR A 125 2.48 37.94 33.04
CA THR A 125 2.90 39.32 32.78
C THR A 125 1.95 40.09 31.87
N GLY A 126 0.89 39.45 31.36
CA GLY A 126 -0.05 40.08 30.42
C GLY A 126 0.54 40.36 29.03
N SER A 127 1.66 39.73 28.67
CA SER A 127 2.36 39.93 27.39
C SER A 127 2.10 38.81 26.37
N ALA A 128 1.11 37.94 26.61
CA ALA A 128 0.71 36.91 25.67
C ALA A 128 0.13 37.54 24.38
N SER A 129 0.60 37.09 23.22
CA SER A 129 0.19 37.61 21.92
C SER A 129 0.07 36.50 20.87
N ALA A 130 -0.70 36.75 19.80
CA ALA A 130 -0.82 35.82 18.68
C ALA A 130 0.53 35.60 17.97
N ALA A 131 1.35 36.65 17.84
CA ALA A 131 2.69 36.55 17.28
C ALA A 131 3.62 35.67 18.14
N GLY A 132 3.58 35.85 19.47
CA GLY A 132 4.33 35.01 20.41
C GLY A 132 3.89 33.55 20.37
N ALA A 133 2.57 33.29 20.33
CA ALA A 133 2.04 31.93 20.18
C ALA A 133 2.45 31.29 18.85
N ALA A 134 2.49 32.05 17.75
CA ALA A 134 3.00 31.56 16.47
C ALA A 134 4.49 31.22 16.55
N LEU A 135 5.31 32.11 17.12
CA LEU A 135 6.75 31.92 17.32
C LEU A 135 7.05 30.66 18.15
N ASP A 136 6.49 30.58 19.35
CA ASP A 136 6.55 29.43 20.27
C ASP A 136 6.24 28.14 19.52
N SER A 137 5.05 28.13 18.89
CA SER A 137 4.60 26.97 18.15
C SER A 137 5.60 26.57 17.05
N VAL A 138 6.09 27.48 16.21
CA VAL A 138 7.00 27.11 15.11
C VAL A 138 8.36 26.64 15.64
N LEU A 139 8.93 27.35 16.62
CA LEU A 139 10.25 27.01 17.17
C LEU A 139 10.23 25.67 17.91
N ASP A 140 9.10 25.26 18.50
CA ASP A 140 8.94 23.92 19.05
C ASP A 140 9.19 22.81 18.04
N ARG A 141 8.68 22.99 16.81
CA ARG A 141 8.87 21.98 15.75
C ARG A 141 10.34 21.94 15.33
N TYR A 142 11.00 23.09 15.24
CA TYR A 142 12.43 23.15 14.95
C TYR A 142 13.26 22.49 16.06
N GLY A 143 12.92 22.74 17.33
CA GLY A 143 13.60 22.13 18.47
C GLY A 143 13.47 20.61 18.49
N GLU A 144 12.24 20.09 18.37
CA GLU A 144 12.00 18.64 18.30
C GLU A 144 12.66 18.00 17.07
N THR A 145 12.61 18.67 15.92
CA THR A 145 13.27 18.21 14.69
C THR A 145 14.78 18.15 14.85
N ALA A 146 15.41 19.14 15.50
CA ALA A 146 16.86 19.15 15.71
C ALA A 146 17.34 17.94 16.52
N VAL A 147 16.61 17.57 17.58
CA VAL A 147 16.89 16.37 18.38
C VAL A 147 16.74 15.10 17.57
N LEU A 148 15.67 14.99 16.77
CA LEU A 148 15.43 13.82 15.91
C LEU A 148 16.43 13.72 14.76
N ILE A 149 16.92 14.84 14.21
CA ILE A 149 18.03 14.86 13.25
C ILE A 149 19.31 14.33 13.90
N GLY A 150 19.61 14.76 15.14
CA GLY A 150 20.75 14.24 15.89
C GLY A 150 20.69 12.71 16.08
N LEU A 151 19.51 12.18 16.40
CA LEU A 151 19.27 10.75 16.48
C LEU A 151 19.37 10.05 15.12
N ALA A 152 18.84 10.66 14.05
CA ALA A 152 18.93 10.11 12.70
C ALA A 152 20.39 10.01 12.23
N TRP A 153 21.20 11.02 12.55
CA TRP A 153 22.64 11.00 12.33
C TRP A 153 23.32 9.88 13.13
N ALA A 154 23.02 9.77 14.42
CA ALA A 154 23.62 8.75 15.28
C ALA A 154 23.26 7.31 14.86
N PHE A 155 22.10 7.10 14.23
CA PHE A 155 21.60 5.79 13.80
C PHE A 155 21.53 5.60 12.27
N HIS A 156 22.27 6.39 11.48
CA HIS A 156 22.12 6.42 10.01
C HIS A 156 22.34 5.08 9.30
N ASP A 157 23.25 4.24 9.79
CA ASP A 157 23.53 2.90 9.24
C ASP A 157 22.70 1.78 9.89
N SER A 158 21.71 2.13 10.72
CA SER A 158 20.90 1.18 11.49
C SER A 158 19.44 1.19 11.07
N TRP A 159 18.76 0.05 11.22
CA TRP A 159 17.31 -0.05 11.03
C TRP A 159 16.54 0.94 11.94
N VAL A 160 17.14 1.35 13.06
CA VAL A 160 16.60 2.35 13.99
C VAL A 160 16.33 3.68 13.31
N LEU A 161 17.03 4.01 12.22
CA LEU A 161 16.76 5.20 11.41
C LEU A 161 15.29 5.28 10.99
N LEU A 162 14.67 4.15 10.62
CA LEU A 162 13.25 4.12 10.23
C LEU A 162 12.33 4.51 11.38
N ALA A 163 12.65 4.10 12.61
CA ALA A 163 11.88 4.50 13.80
C ALA A 163 12.07 5.99 14.11
N VAL A 164 13.28 6.54 13.90
CA VAL A 164 13.54 7.97 14.07
C VAL A 164 12.78 8.79 13.02
N LEU A 165 12.87 8.42 11.75
CA LEU A 165 12.14 9.08 10.66
C LEU A 165 10.62 8.96 10.83
N GLY A 166 10.13 7.80 11.27
CA GLY A 166 8.73 7.59 11.61
C GLY A 166 8.27 8.49 12.76
N THR A 167 9.10 8.65 13.80
CA THR A 167 8.83 9.56 14.92
C THR A 167 8.81 11.01 14.47
N LEU A 168 9.73 11.42 13.60
CA LEU A 168 9.78 12.77 13.02
C LEU A 168 8.54 13.07 12.17
N ALA A 169 8.16 12.16 11.27
CA ALA A 169 6.95 12.31 10.48
C ALA A 169 5.71 12.42 11.37
N GLY A 170 5.58 11.53 12.35
CA GLY A 170 4.47 11.50 13.28
C GLY A 170 4.38 12.76 14.15
N SER A 171 5.50 13.23 14.73
CA SER A 171 5.51 14.42 15.61
C SER A 171 5.07 15.70 14.88
N LEU A 172 5.52 15.87 13.63
CA LEU A 172 5.12 16.96 12.76
C LEU A 172 3.64 16.86 12.35
N LEU A 173 3.18 15.67 11.94
CA LEU A 173 1.79 15.45 11.54
C LEU A 173 0.80 15.64 12.69
N VAL A 174 1.13 15.19 13.90
CA VAL A 174 0.30 15.42 15.11
C VAL A 174 0.03 16.90 15.32
N SER A 175 1.04 17.74 15.11
CA SER A 175 0.97 19.19 15.27
C SER A 175 0.25 19.86 14.09
N TYR A 176 0.55 19.44 12.86
CA TYR A 176 -0.05 19.99 11.66
C TYR A 176 -1.56 19.72 11.56
N VAL A 177 -1.99 18.48 11.80
CA VAL A 177 -3.42 18.12 11.75
C VAL A 177 -4.21 18.93 12.77
N ARG A 178 -3.65 19.14 13.97
CA ARG A 178 -4.26 20.00 14.99
C ARG A 178 -4.39 21.45 14.49
N ALA A 179 -3.29 22.05 14.05
CA ALA A 179 -3.30 23.43 13.53
C ALA A 179 -4.30 23.58 12.37
N ARG A 180 -4.33 22.63 11.44
CA ARG A 180 -5.26 22.65 10.30
C ARG A 180 -6.71 22.49 10.74
N GLY A 181 -7.01 21.57 11.66
CA GLY A 181 -8.38 21.41 12.16
C GLY A 181 -8.85 22.64 12.94
N GLU A 182 -7.99 23.29 13.73
CA GLU A 182 -8.33 24.52 14.46
C GLU A 182 -8.67 25.66 13.47
N THR A 183 -7.94 25.78 12.35
CA THR A 183 -8.29 26.74 11.28
C THR A 183 -9.61 26.44 10.57
N LEU A 184 -10.08 25.19 10.66
CA LEU A 184 -11.37 24.73 10.09
C LEU A 184 -12.49 24.72 11.15
N GLY A 185 -12.25 25.26 12.34
CA GLY A 185 -13.25 25.35 13.41
C GLY A 185 -13.42 24.07 14.25
N VAL A 186 -12.54 23.08 14.10
CA VAL A 186 -12.60 21.82 14.86
C VAL A 186 -11.76 21.94 16.15
N SER A 187 -12.35 21.58 17.29
CA SER A 187 -11.66 21.55 18.59
C SER A 187 -11.01 20.18 18.86
N PHE A 188 -9.88 20.17 19.58
CA PHE A 188 -9.05 18.96 19.81
C PHE A 188 -8.88 18.60 21.30
N LEU A 189 -9.94 18.72 22.09
CA LEU A 189 -9.89 18.36 23.51
C LEU A 189 -9.68 16.84 23.69
N ASN A 190 -8.56 16.45 24.32
CA ASN A 190 -8.21 15.06 24.67
C ASN A 190 -8.10 14.08 23.49
N ILE A 191 -7.81 14.55 22.28
CA ILE A 191 -7.73 13.68 21.09
C ILE A 191 -6.27 13.32 20.81
N GLY A 192 -5.95 12.04 21.04
CA GLY A 192 -4.63 11.48 20.76
C GLY A 192 -3.90 10.97 21.99
N LEU A 193 -3.12 9.90 21.81
CA LEU A 193 -2.38 9.25 22.89
C LEU A 193 -1.05 9.96 23.20
N MET A 194 -0.40 10.54 22.18
CA MET A 194 0.98 11.02 22.27
C MET A 194 1.08 12.52 21.97
N GLN A 195 0.99 13.36 23.02
CA GLN A 195 1.17 14.81 22.92
C GLN A 195 2.65 15.18 23.13
N ARG A 196 2.98 16.49 23.05
CA ARG A 196 4.37 16.95 23.08
C ARG A 196 5.07 16.71 24.43
N PRO A 197 4.46 17.01 25.60
CA PRO A 197 5.10 16.75 26.89
C PRO A 197 5.48 15.28 27.09
N GLU A 198 4.64 14.35 26.63
CA GLU A 198 4.92 12.91 26.71
C GLU A 198 6.14 12.55 25.88
N ARG A 199 6.27 13.10 24.66
CA ARG A 199 7.43 12.84 23.80
C ARG A 199 8.72 13.38 24.42
N ILE A 200 8.69 14.60 24.96
CA ILE A 200 9.85 15.20 25.63
C ILE A 200 10.27 14.36 26.84
N VAL A 201 9.33 13.99 27.70
CA VAL A 201 9.61 13.20 28.91
C VAL A 201 10.10 11.80 28.57
N LEU A 202 9.47 11.10 27.63
CA LEU A 202 9.86 9.75 27.24
C LEU A 202 11.23 9.74 26.56
N LEU A 203 11.41 10.53 25.49
CA LEU A 203 12.65 10.54 24.73
C LEU A 203 13.79 11.17 25.51
N GLY A 204 13.57 12.36 26.08
CA GLY A 204 14.57 13.06 26.90
C GLY A 204 14.93 12.26 28.15
N GLY A 205 13.95 11.62 28.79
CA GLY A 205 14.15 10.80 29.97
C GLY A 205 14.99 9.55 29.71
N THR A 206 14.69 8.78 28.65
CA THR A 206 15.51 7.59 28.33
C THR A 206 16.92 7.95 27.88
N LEU A 207 17.08 9.07 27.18
CA LEU A 207 18.39 9.58 26.80
C LEU A 207 19.20 10.02 28.02
N ALA A 208 18.60 10.84 28.90
CA ALA A 208 19.27 11.37 30.08
C ALA A 208 19.61 10.29 31.10
N LEU A 209 18.74 9.29 31.27
CA LEU A 209 18.94 8.14 32.15
C LEU A 209 19.72 6.99 31.50
N GLY A 210 20.16 7.15 30.24
CA GLY A 210 20.86 6.13 29.48
C GLY A 210 21.95 5.39 30.27
N PRO A 211 22.92 6.11 30.90
CA PRO A 211 23.99 5.47 31.66
C PRO A 211 23.48 4.60 32.82
N LEU A 212 22.42 5.04 33.51
CA LEU A 212 21.82 4.28 34.60
C LEU A 212 21.07 3.05 34.07
N LEU A 213 20.30 3.21 33.01
CA LEU A 213 19.55 2.11 32.39
C LEU A 213 20.49 1.04 31.81
N GLU A 214 21.60 1.47 31.20
CA GLU A 214 22.63 0.57 30.65
C GLU A 214 23.29 -0.28 31.74
N THR A 215 23.48 0.25 32.96
CA THR A 215 24.01 -0.56 34.09
C THR A 215 23.03 -1.62 34.61
N LEU A 216 21.73 -1.47 34.34
CA LEU A 216 20.71 -2.45 34.72
C LEU A 216 20.52 -3.55 33.66
N THR A 217 21.10 -3.38 32.47
CA THR A 217 21.00 -4.30 31.34
C THR A 217 22.34 -4.99 31.07
N THR A 218 22.32 -6.26 30.64
CA THR A 218 23.53 -7.07 30.48
C THR A 218 24.45 -6.69 29.31
N ASP A 219 24.02 -5.79 28.40
CA ASP A 219 24.81 -5.35 27.24
C ASP A 219 24.84 -3.80 27.13
N PRO A 220 25.94 -3.14 27.53
CA PRO A 220 26.06 -1.67 27.54
C PRO A 220 26.05 -1.02 26.14
N ARG A 221 26.12 -1.80 25.06
CA ARG A 221 26.32 -1.30 23.70
C ARG A 221 25.03 -1.06 22.93
N GLN A 222 23.88 -1.35 23.53
CA GLN A 222 22.59 -1.17 22.88
C GLN A 222 21.78 -0.18 23.71
N HIS A 223 21.53 1.01 23.17
CA HIS A 223 20.57 1.99 23.71
C HIS A 223 19.12 1.45 23.62
N LEU A 224 18.90 0.22 24.06
CA LEU A 224 17.72 -0.61 23.83
C LEU A 224 16.46 0.10 24.31
N THR A 225 16.52 0.74 25.49
CA THR A 225 15.39 1.48 26.05
C THR A 225 15.02 2.69 25.19
N THR A 226 16.02 3.44 24.71
CA THR A 226 15.81 4.57 23.79
C THR A 226 15.27 4.09 22.45
N VAL A 227 15.79 2.99 21.90
CA VAL A 227 15.31 2.38 20.66
C VAL A 227 13.87 1.90 20.81
N ALA A 228 13.53 1.24 21.92
CA ALA A 228 12.18 0.80 22.22
C ALA A 228 11.21 2.00 22.32
N VAL A 229 11.61 3.06 23.02
CA VAL A 229 10.84 4.31 23.09
C VAL A 229 10.69 4.94 21.71
N LEU A 230 11.72 4.99 20.88
CA LEU A 230 11.61 5.49 19.51
C LEU A 230 10.63 4.68 18.66
N CYS A 231 10.62 3.36 18.78
CA CYS A 231 9.63 2.52 18.09
C CYS A 231 8.21 2.82 18.57
N VAL A 232 8.02 2.95 19.89
CA VAL A 232 6.72 3.32 20.49
C VAL A 232 6.29 4.71 20.03
N LEU A 233 7.21 5.68 19.99
CA LEU A 233 6.94 7.05 19.53
C LEU A 233 6.58 7.04 18.04
N ALA A 234 7.30 6.33 17.20
CA ALA A 234 7.01 6.22 15.77
C ALA A 234 5.59 5.73 15.52
N ILE A 235 5.16 4.68 16.21
CA ILE A 235 3.81 4.12 16.05
C ILE A 235 2.76 5.05 16.66
N SER A 236 2.94 5.46 17.92
CA SER A 236 1.94 6.20 18.69
C SER A 236 1.69 7.62 18.17
N THR A 237 2.72 8.30 17.65
CA THR A 237 2.58 9.64 17.06
C THR A 237 1.83 9.58 15.72
N ASN A 238 2.19 8.65 14.83
CA ASN A 238 1.47 8.47 13.56
C ASN A 238 0.03 8.01 13.78
N TRP A 239 -0.20 7.10 14.73
CA TRP A 239 -1.55 6.73 15.15
C TRP A 239 -2.33 7.93 15.67
N THR A 240 -1.72 8.76 16.52
CA THR A 240 -2.35 9.98 17.05
C THR A 240 -2.69 10.97 15.92
N ALA A 241 -1.81 11.16 14.94
CA ALA A 241 -2.07 12.00 13.78
C ALA A 241 -3.26 11.49 12.95
N LEU A 242 -3.32 10.18 12.72
CA LEU A 242 -4.43 9.54 12.02
C LEU A 242 -5.76 9.71 12.76
N VAL A 243 -5.78 9.44 14.08
CA VAL A 243 -6.98 9.60 14.91
C VAL A 243 -7.47 11.05 14.88
N ARG A 244 -6.56 12.03 14.97
CA ARG A 244 -6.90 13.45 14.85
C ARG A 244 -7.47 13.80 13.48
N LEU A 245 -6.90 13.25 12.40
CA LEU A 245 -7.38 13.49 11.04
C LEU A 245 -8.78 12.91 10.85
N LEU A 246 -9.00 11.66 11.28
CA LEU A 246 -10.32 11.03 11.21
C LEU A 246 -11.35 11.80 12.03
N HIS A 247 -10.96 12.33 13.19
CA HIS A 247 -11.81 13.22 13.97
C HIS A 247 -12.20 14.47 13.18
N VAL A 248 -11.23 15.20 12.61
CA VAL A 248 -11.49 16.38 11.77
C VAL A 248 -12.46 16.06 10.63
N LEU A 249 -12.18 14.98 9.88
CA LEU A 249 -13.03 14.57 8.76
C LEU A 249 -14.44 14.20 9.21
N SER A 250 -14.58 13.56 10.37
CA SER A 250 -15.89 13.18 10.92
C SER A 250 -16.69 14.40 11.37
N SER A 251 -16.05 15.39 12.01
CA SER A 251 -16.69 16.63 12.46
C SER A 251 -17.17 17.45 11.27
N LEU A 252 -16.30 17.67 10.28
CA LEU A 252 -16.65 18.42 9.07
C LEU A 252 -17.76 17.75 8.23
N ARG A 253 -17.86 16.42 8.25
CA ARG A 253 -18.93 15.68 7.55
C ARG A 253 -20.28 15.78 8.27
N LYS A 254 -20.28 15.85 9.60
CA LYS A 254 -21.51 16.04 10.40
C LYS A 254 -22.10 17.43 10.16
N ASP A 255 -21.24 18.42 9.96
CA ASP A 255 -21.63 19.81 9.75
C ASP A 255 -21.95 20.14 8.28
N ALA A 256 -21.84 19.17 7.37
CA ALA A 256 -22.12 19.36 5.96
C ALA A 256 -23.65 19.42 5.71
N PRO A 257 -24.17 20.46 5.01
CA PRO A 257 -25.61 20.60 4.76
C PRO A 257 -26.18 19.45 3.92
N ALA A 258 -27.39 19.00 4.28
CA ALA A 258 -28.09 17.85 3.69
C ALA A 258 -28.26 17.92 2.16
N SER A 259 -28.17 19.12 1.56
CA SER A 259 -28.24 19.35 0.11
C SER A 259 -27.06 18.78 -0.68
N GLN A 260 -25.91 18.50 -0.06
CA GLN A 260 -24.78 17.80 -0.72
C GLN A 260 -24.88 16.27 -0.58
N THR A 261 -25.75 15.76 0.30
CA THR A 261 -25.89 14.32 0.55
C THR A 261 -26.80 13.62 -0.48
N SER A 262 -27.73 14.36 -1.10
CA SER A 262 -28.66 13.82 -2.11
C SER A 262 -28.03 13.53 -3.48
N ALA A 263 -26.80 13.98 -3.74
CA ALA A 263 -26.07 13.69 -4.97
C ALA A 263 -25.29 12.35 -4.94
N ARG A 264 -25.33 11.60 -3.82
CA ARG A 264 -24.72 10.26 -3.75
C ARG A 264 -25.61 9.22 -4.44
N THR A 265 -25.39 9.14 -5.75
CA THR A 265 -25.19 7.94 -6.60
C THR A 265 -25.74 6.60 -6.07
N GLN A 266 -26.45 5.88 -6.96
CA GLN A 266 -26.80 4.45 -6.87
C GLN A 266 -25.79 3.62 -6.05
N PRO A 267 -26.26 2.63 -5.25
CA PRO A 267 -25.38 1.80 -4.44
C PRO A 267 -24.27 1.17 -5.30
N ASP A 268 -23.03 1.44 -4.94
CA ASP A 268 -21.85 0.89 -5.61
C ASP A 268 -21.84 -0.64 -5.44
N SER A 269 -22.28 -1.36 -6.48
CA SER A 269 -22.29 -2.82 -6.54
C SER A 269 -20.91 -3.47 -6.31
N THR A 270 -19.82 -2.70 -6.41
CA THR A 270 -18.45 -3.15 -6.16
C THR A 270 -17.93 -2.73 -4.79
N ALA A 271 -18.76 -2.20 -3.90
CA ALA A 271 -18.34 -1.74 -2.58
C ALA A 271 -17.67 -2.84 -1.74
N TRP A 272 -18.13 -4.09 -1.87
CA TRP A 272 -17.57 -5.26 -1.20
C TRP A 272 -16.11 -5.54 -1.61
N TRP A 273 -15.75 -5.23 -2.86
CA TRP A 273 -14.42 -5.50 -3.42
C TRP A 273 -13.31 -4.74 -2.68
N ARG A 274 -13.62 -3.56 -2.16
CA ARG A 274 -12.70 -2.76 -1.35
C ARG A 274 -12.16 -3.54 -0.14
N TRP A 275 -13.04 -4.30 0.51
CA TRP A 275 -12.66 -5.09 1.68
C TRP A 275 -12.09 -6.44 1.27
N ALA A 276 -12.68 -7.08 0.25
CA ALA A 276 -12.16 -8.35 -0.27
C ALA A 276 -10.72 -8.22 -0.80
N SER A 277 -10.36 -7.09 -1.42
CA SER A 277 -9.01 -6.88 -1.96
C SER A 277 -7.92 -6.91 -0.89
N LEU A 278 -8.21 -6.52 0.36
CA LEU A 278 -7.28 -6.62 1.49
C LEU A 278 -6.92 -8.07 1.87
N LEU A 279 -7.75 -9.05 1.49
CA LEU A 279 -7.46 -10.47 1.68
C LEU A 279 -6.94 -11.11 0.40
N VAL A 280 -7.60 -10.84 -0.73
CA VAL A 280 -7.28 -11.46 -2.03
C VAL A 280 -5.88 -11.06 -2.50
N VAL A 281 -5.50 -9.78 -2.38
CA VAL A 281 -4.20 -9.32 -2.90
C VAL A 281 -3.02 -9.84 -2.07
N PRO A 282 -3.00 -9.72 -0.72
CA PRO A 282 -1.93 -10.32 0.07
C PRO A 282 -1.93 -11.84 0.01
N GLY A 283 -3.11 -12.48 -0.04
CA GLY A 283 -3.21 -13.93 -0.19
C GLY A 283 -2.59 -14.43 -1.50
N ALA A 284 -2.88 -13.74 -2.62
CA ALA A 284 -2.26 -14.03 -3.91
C ALA A 284 -0.75 -13.81 -3.91
N ALA A 285 -0.27 -12.70 -3.32
CA ALA A 285 1.15 -12.42 -3.18
C ALA A 285 1.87 -13.46 -2.30
N GLY A 286 1.24 -13.88 -1.19
CA GLY A 286 1.75 -14.94 -0.32
C GLY A 286 1.85 -16.27 -1.05
N LEU A 287 0.81 -16.66 -1.79
CA LEU A 287 0.84 -17.89 -2.59
C LEU A 287 1.93 -17.83 -3.67
N LEU A 288 2.10 -16.69 -4.34
CA LEU A 288 3.16 -16.49 -5.34
C LEU A 288 4.56 -16.59 -4.72
N SER A 289 4.75 -16.08 -3.50
CA SER A 289 6.03 -16.13 -2.79
C SER A 289 6.52 -17.55 -2.48
N VAL A 290 5.62 -18.54 -2.46
CA VAL A 290 5.98 -19.97 -2.30
C VAL A 290 6.67 -20.51 -3.55
N VAL A 291 6.38 -19.95 -4.72
CA VAL A 291 6.78 -20.49 -6.03
C VAL A 291 7.97 -19.75 -6.62
N THR A 292 8.02 -18.45 -6.40
CA THR A 292 9.04 -17.58 -6.97
C THR A 292 9.39 -16.47 -5.98
N PRO A 293 10.66 -16.03 -5.92
CA PRO A 293 11.03 -14.83 -5.19
C PRO A 293 10.19 -13.64 -5.70
N LEU A 294 9.57 -12.93 -4.76
CA LEU A 294 8.80 -11.73 -5.09
C LEU A 294 9.75 -10.61 -5.53
N ARG A 295 9.58 -10.20 -6.78
CA ARG A 295 10.28 -9.06 -7.40
C ARG A 295 9.50 -7.74 -7.23
N ALA A 296 10.15 -6.61 -7.49
CA ALA A 296 9.60 -5.27 -7.31
C ALA A 296 8.24 -5.07 -8.03
N GLU A 297 8.09 -5.62 -9.24
CA GLU A 297 6.87 -5.55 -10.03
C GLU A 297 5.65 -6.17 -9.33
N HIS A 298 5.84 -7.21 -8.51
CA HIS A 298 4.75 -7.84 -7.76
C HIS A 298 4.26 -6.94 -6.63
N TYR A 299 5.18 -6.30 -5.90
CA TYR A 299 4.83 -5.36 -4.84
C TYR A 299 4.16 -4.11 -5.40
N ILE A 300 4.68 -3.57 -6.51
CA ILE A 300 4.10 -2.42 -7.21
C ILE A 300 2.71 -2.77 -7.74
N GLY A 301 2.55 -3.92 -8.39
CA GLY A 301 1.26 -4.40 -8.91
C GLY A 301 0.24 -4.60 -7.80
N ALA A 302 0.61 -5.29 -6.72
CA ALA A 302 -0.24 -5.49 -5.55
C ALA A 302 -0.65 -4.17 -4.89
N GLY A 303 0.32 -3.27 -4.69
CA GLY A 303 0.08 -1.93 -4.14
C GLY A 303 -0.85 -1.10 -5.01
N ALA A 304 -0.60 -1.05 -6.32
CA ALA A 304 -1.45 -0.32 -7.27
C ALA A 304 -2.89 -0.87 -7.28
N PHE A 305 -3.04 -2.19 -7.23
CA PHE A 305 -4.35 -2.84 -7.23
C PHE A 305 -5.14 -2.57 -5.93
N LEU A 306 -4.47 -2.56 -4.78
CA LEU A 306 -5.05 -2.15 -3.50
C LEU A 306 -5.43 -0.66 -3.54
N VAL A 307 -4.57 0.21 -4.03
CA VAL A 307 -4.85 1.65 -4.14
C VAL A 307 -6.08 1.89 -5.04
N LEU A 308 -6.16 1.24 -6.21
CA LEU A 308 -7.31 1.36 -7.12
C LEU A 308 -8.63 0.93 -6.46
N ALA A 309 -8.63 -0.12 -5.65
CA ALA A 309 -9.81 -0.58 -4.93
C ALA A 309 -10.34 0.46 -3.90
N TRP A 310 -9.48 1.38 -3.44
CA TRP A 310 -9.76 2.34 -2.38
C TRP A 310 -9.90 3.80 -2.87
N LEU A 311 -9.38 4.12 -4.06
CA LEU A 311 -9.38 5.49 -4.61
C LEU A 311 -10.78 6.07 -4.85
N GLY A 312 -11.75 5.27 -5.29
CA GLY A 312 -13.11 5.74 -5.56
C GLY A 312 -13.97 4.70 -6.30
N PRO A 313 -15.28 4.94 -6.50
CA PRO A 313 -16.18 3.97 -7.12
C PRO A 313 -15.75 3.56 -8.54
N GLY A 314 -15.31 4.52 -9.37
CA GLY A 314 -14.83 4.25 -10.74
C GLY A 314 -13.55 3.41 -10.77
N ALA A 315 -12.54 3.79 -9.98
CA ALA A 315 -11.28 3.05 -9.87
C ALA A 315 -11.46 1.66 -9.26
N ARG A 316 -12.38 1.51 -8.30
CA ARG A 316 -12.72 0.22 -7.70
C ARG A 316 -13.40 -0.70 -8.69
N ARG A 317 -14.35 -0.17 -9.46
CA ARG A 317 -14.98 -0.91 -10.55
C ARG A 317 -13.95 -1.35 -11.60
N PHE A 318 -12.98 -0.49 -11.93
CA PHE A 318 -11.87 -0.84 -12.81
C PHE A 318 -11.02 -1.99 -12.25
N SER A 319 -10.56 -1.88 -11.00
CA SER A 319 -9.78 -2.91 -10.31
C SER A 319 -10.53 -4.26 -10.25
N TRP A 320 -11.83 -4.22 -10.00
CA TRP A 320 -12.64 -5.44 -10.03
C TRP A 320 -12.73 -6.04 -11.44
N LEU A 321 -12.98 -5.22 -12.46
CA LEU A 321 -13.12 -5.69 -13.85
C LEU A 321 -11.81 -6.22 -14.45
N ILE A 322 -10.66 -5.71 -14.01
CA ILE A 322 -9.35 -6.19 -14.46
C ILE A 322 -8.86 -7.41 -13.67
N SER A 323 -9.51 -7.77 -12.55
CA SER A 323 -9.09 -8.89 -11.69
C SER A 323 -8.96 -10.24 -12.42
N PRO A 324 -9.80 -10.61 -13.40
CA PRO A 324 -9.64 -11.87 -14.14
C PRO A 324 -8.33 -11.93 -14.96
N PHE A 325 -7.86 -10.80 -15.51
CA PHE A 325 -6.58 -10.74 -16.21
C PHE A 325 -5.40 -10.93 -15.24
N VAL A 326 -5.47 -10.28 -14.08
CA VAL A 326 -4.46 -10.45 -13.01
C VAL A 326 -4.45 -11.89 -12.51
N ALA A 327 -5.62 -12.48 -12.27
CA ALA A 327 -5.76 -13.87 -11.88
C ALA A 327 -5.20 -14.83 -12.94
N SER A 328 -5.37 -14.52 -14.22
CA SER A 328 -4.82 -15.31 -15.32
C SER A 328 -3.29 -15.27 -15.35
N ALA A 329 -2.69 -14.10 -15.12
CA ALA A 329 -1.23 -13.96 -15.02
C ALA A 329 -0.67 -14.73 -13.80
N LEU A 330 -1.31 -14.58 -12.64
CA LEU A 330 -0.94 -15.32 -11.43
C LEU A 330 -1.07 -16.84 -11.63
N LEU A 331 -2.13 -17.29 -12.29
CA LEU A 331 -2.35 -18.71 -12.58
C LEU A 331 -1.24 -19.28 -13.47
N TYR A 332 -0.72 -18.49 -14.41
CA TYR A 332 0.40 -18.88 -15.24
C TYR A 332 1.70 -19.06 -14.43
N ASP A 333 1.98 -18.15 -13.50
CA ASP A 333 3.15 -18.29 -12.60
C ASP A 333 2.99 -19.47 -11.63
N MET A 334 1.76 -19.68 -11.12
CA MET A 334 1.36 -20.81 -10.30
C MET A 334 1.51 -22.16 -10.99
N PHE A 335 1.45 -22.21 -12.33
CA PHE A 335 1.60 -23.44 -13.09
C PHE A 335 2.88 -24.19 -12.73
N ARG A 336 3.95 -23.48 -12.35
CA ARG A 336 5.22 -24.06 -11.90
C ARG A 336 5.07 -25.02 -10.70
N LEU A 337 4.07 -24.80 -9.83
CA LEU A 337 3.80 -25.68 -8.69
C LEU A 337 3.21 -27.02 -9.10
N VAL A 338 2.35 -27.01 -10.11
CA VAL A 338 1.62 -28.20 -10.56
C VAL A 338 2.28 -28.89 -11.74
N ALA A 339 3.22 -28.22 -12.40
CA ALA A 339 3.95 -28.78 -13.53
C ALA A 339 4.72 -30.08 -13.20
N PRO A 340 5.24 -30.33 -11.98
CA PRO A 340 5.79 -31.64 -11.60
C PRO A 340 4.76 -32.78 -11.57
N LEU A 341 3.45 -32.49 -11.49
CA LEU A 341 2.39 -33.48 -11.44
C LEU A 341 1.99 -34.03 -12.81
N ARG A 342 2.55 -33.48 -13.90
CA ARG A 342 2.22 -33.90 -15.27
C ARG A 342 2.83 -35.26 -15.62
N GLY A 343 2.19 -35.97 -16.54
CA GLY A 343 2.69 -37.22 -17.11
C GLY A 343 3.87 -37.03 -18.08
N PRO A 344 4.37 -38.13 -18.71
CA PRO A 344 5.37 -38.04 -19.77
C PRO A 344 4.88 -37.18 -20.93
N ILE A 345 5.82 -36.56 -21.66
CA ILE A 345 5.51 -35.69 -22.80
C ILE A 345 5.19 -36.54 -24.03
N GLN A 346 4.09 -36.22 -24.67
CA GLN A 346 3.61 -36.95 -25.85
C GLN A 346 4.28 -36.33 -27.05
N ALA A 347 5.39 -36.96 -27.45
CA ALA A 347 6.25 -36.46 -28.51
C ALA A 347 5.58 -36.63 -29.88
N ASP A 348 5.13 -37.83 -30.20
CA ASP A 348 4.80 -38.20 -31.58
C ASP A 348 3.34 -37.91 -31.95
N ASP A 349 2.39 -38.06 -31.02
CA ASP A 349 0.95 -37.96 -31.28
C ASP A 349 0.52 -36.69 -32.05
N LEU A 350 0.99 -35.51 -31.61
CA LEU A 350 0.63 -34.23 -32.24
C LEU A 350 1.39 -34.01 -33.55
N HIS A 351 2.62 -34.50 -33.63
CA HIS A 351 3.45 -34.42 -34.82
C HIS A 351 2.89 -35.27 -35.97
N ASP A 352 2.51 -36.51 -35.66
CA ASP A 352 1.91 -37.45 -36.61
C ASP A 352 0.54 -36.97 -37.08
N LEU A 353 -0.26 -36.38 -36.18
CA LEU A 353 -1.54 -35.77 -36.53
C LEU A 353 -1.37 -34.58 -37.48
N GLU A 354 -0.36 -33.72 -37.26
CA GLU A 354 -0.03 -32.63 -38.17
C GLU A 354 0.41 -33.16 -39.54
N LEU A 355 1.24 -34.21 -39.59
CA LEU A 355 1.65 -34.86 -40.84
C LEU A 355 0.47 -35.49 -41.59
N ALA A 356 -0.48 -36.07 -40.87
CA ALA A 356 -1.67 -36.68 -41.46
C ALA A 356 -2.64 -35.64 -42.04
N LEU A 357 -2.82 -34.50 -41.36
CA LEU A 357 -3.79 -33.47 -41.76
C LEU A 357 -3.22 -32.43 -42.73
N PHE A 358 -1.93 -32.09 -42.59
CA PHE A 358 -1.26 -31.05 -43.36
C PHE A 358 0.08 -31.52 -43.95
N PRO A 359 0.11 -32.60 -44.74
CA PRO A 359 1.35 -33.09 -45.34
C PRO A 359 1.88 -32.13 -46.40
N ILE A 360 3.18 -31.80 -46.34
CA ILE A 360 3.87 -31.04 -47.40
C ILE A 360 5.01 -31.90 -47.96
N ALA A 361 5.00 -32.14 -49.27
CA ALA A 361 6.10 -32.84 -49.94
C ALA A 361 7.31 -31.91 -50.12
N MET A 362 8.48 -32.31 -49.62
CA MET A 362 9.74 -31.58 -49.72
C MET A 362 10.91 -32.57 -49.87
N ASN A 363 11.63 -32.50 -50.99
CA ASN A 363 12.82 -33.33 -51.28
C ASN A 363 12.60 -34.82 -51.00
N GLU A 364 11.57 -35.42 -51.62
CA GLU A 364 11.20 -36.85 -51.49
C GLU A 364 10.75 -37.28 -50.08
N THR A 365 10.62 -36.35 -49.13
CA THR A 365 10.10 -36.59 -47.78
C THR A 365 8.81 -35.79 -47.54
N VAL A 366 7.95 -36.27 -46.64
CA VAL A 366 6.78 -35.53 -46.17
C VAL A 366 7.16 -34.81 -44.89
N VAL A 367 6.92 -33.50 -44.83
CA VAL A 367 7.26 -32.65 -43.69
C VAL A 367 6.04 -31.85 -43.23
N THR A 368 6.04 -31.48 -41.95
CA THR A 368 5.03 -30.56 -41.38
C THR A 368 5.18 -29.14 -41.92
N PRO A 369 4.11 -28.31 -41.88
CA PRO A 369 4.15 -26.90 -42.27
C PRO A 369 5.27 -26.10 -41.59
N SER A 370 5.46 -26.26 -40.27
CA SER A 370 6.51 -25.56 -39.53
C SER A 370 7.93 -25.89 -40.04
N ARG A 371 8.17 -27.15 -40.43
CA ARG A 371 9.45 -27.61 -41.00
C ARG A 371 9.65 -27.11 -42.42
N PHE A 372 8.58 -27.06 -43.22
CA PHE A 372 8.61 -26.45 -44.55
C PHE A 372 8.98 -24.96 -44.47
N PHE A 373 8.34 -24.18 -43.59
CA PHE A 373 8.66 -22.76 -43.40
C PHE A 373 10.06 -22.53 -42.85
N ALA A 374 10.54 -23.40 -41.95
CA ALA A 374 11.90 -23.33 -41.45
C ALA A 374 12.96 -23.47 -42.56
N ALA A 375 12.66 -24.21 -43.62
CA ALA A 375 13.51 -24.37 -44.81
C ALA A 375 13.34 -23.25 -45.86
N HIS A 376 12.20 -22.54 -45.86
CA HIS A 376 11.83 -21.52 -46.85
C HIS A 376 11.65 -20.14 -46.20
N ARG A 377 12.68 -19.66 -45.51
CA ARG A 377 12.61 -18.38 -44.77
C ARG A 377 12.71 -17.17 -45.69
N VAL A 378 12.05 -16.09 -45.27
CA VAL A 378 12.05 -14.80 -45.95
C VAL A 378 12.19 -13.71 -44.89
N GLY A 379 13.30 -12.95 -44.91
CA GLY A 379 13.69 -12.10 -43.79
C GLY A 379 12.67 -11.02 -43.37
N TRP A 380 11.88 -10.47 -44.30
CA TRP A 380 10.82 -9.52 -43.93
C TRP A 380 9.61 -10.22 -43.29
N VAL A 381 9.35 -11.48 -43.64
CA VAL A 381 8.28 -12.30 -43.03
C VAL A 381 8.70 -12.72 -41.62
N ASP A 382 9.98 -13.01 -41.39
CA ASP A 382 10.53 -13.21 -40.05
C ASP A 382 10.26 -11.98 -39.17
N ALA A 383 10.64 -10.78 -39.65
CA ALA A 383 10.43 -9.54 -38.91
C ALA A 383 8.94 -9.24 -38.63
N ALA A 384 8.08 -9.39 -39.64
CA ALA A 384 6.64 -9.20 -39.50
C ALA A 384 6.01 -10.23 -38.55
N GLY A 385 6.42 -11.50 -38.64
CA GLY A 385 5.99 -12.58 -37.76
C GLY A 385 6.40 -12.32 -36.32
N GLY A 386 7.63 -11.88 -36.08
CA GLY A 386 8.08 -11.50 -34.73
C GLY A 386 7.30 -10.31 -34.16
N ALA A 387 6.98 -9.30 -34.98
CA ALA A 387 6.16 -8.18 -34.55
C ALA A 387 4.72 -8.62 -34.19
N ALA A 388 4.10 -9.49 -34.99
CA ALA A 388 2.78 -10.05 -34.69
C ALA A 388 2.81 -10.85 -33.38
N TYR A 389 3.81 -11.72 -33.20
CA TYR A 389 3.98 -12.52 -31.99
C TYR A 389 4.20 -11.66 -30.73
N PHE A 390 4.93 -10.55 -30.84
CA PHE A 390 5.09 -9.58 -29.77
C PHE A 390 3.77 -8.88 -29.41
N LEU A 391 3.05 -8.37 -30.43
CA LEU A 391 1.75 -7.72 -30.26
C LEU A 391 0.71 -8.64 -29.60
N ALA A 392 0.82 -9.95 -29.82
CA ALA A 392 -0.05 -10.95 -29.20
C ALA A 392 -0.07 -10.86 -27.66
N THR A 393 1.02 -10.37 -27.05
CA THR A 393 1.18 -10.23 -25.59
C THR A 393 0.40 -9.04 -25.04
N PHE A 394 0.31 -7.93 -25.79
CA PHE A 394 -0.21 -6.66 -25.27
C PHE A 394 -1.62 -6.33 -25.74
N GLN A 395 -2.06 -6.87 -26.88
CA GLN A 395 -3.35 -6.54 -27.48
C GLN A 395 -4.55 -6.70 -26.51
N GLY A 396 -4.53 -7.73 -25.67
CA GLY A 396 -5.63 -8.00 -24.73
C GLY A 396 -5.77 -6.89 -23.68
N ILE A 397 -4.64 -6.37 -23.19
CA ILE A 397 -4.58 -5.28 -22.21
C ILE A 397 -5.07 -3.98 -22.85
N VAL A 398 -4.58 -3.68 -24.05
CA VAL A 398 -4.96 -2.45 -24.78
C VAL A 398 -6.45 -2.44 -25.08
N VAL A 399 -7.00 -3.55 -25.59
CA VAL A 399 -8.42 -3.68 -25.90
C VAL A 399 -9.26 -3.68 -24.64
N ALA A 400 -8.83 -4.34 -23.55
CA ALA A 400 -9.53 -4.29 -22.28
C ALA A 400 -9.60 -2.88 -21.69
N ALA A 401 -8.52 -2.10 -21.78
CA ALA A 401 -8.49 -0.71 -21.34
C ALA A 401 -9.43 0.17 -22.16
N TRP A 402 -9.49 -0.04 -23.49
CA TRP A 402 -10.44 0.66 -24.35
C TRP A 402 -11.90 0.27 -24.05
N LEU A 403 -12.18 -1.04 -23.91
CA LEU A 403 -13.50 -1.55 -23.57
C LEU A 403 -13.99 -1.08 -22.20
N PHE A 404 -13.09 -0.85 -21.24
CA PHE A 404 -13.49 -0.33 -19.93
C PHE A 404 -14.27 0.98 -20.03
N PHE A 405 -13.85 1.89 -20.92
CA PHE A 405 -14.52 3.17 -21.11
C PHE A 405 -15.70 3.10 -22.09
N ARG A 406 -15.71 2.12 -23.00
CA ARG A 406 -16.70 2.04 -24.09
C ARG A 406 -17.83 1.06 -23.83
N ASP A 407 -17.49 -0.15 -23.38
CA ASP A 407 -18.40 -1.26 -23.14
C ASP A 407 -17.89 -2.16 -21.99
N PRO A 408 -18.20 -1.79 -20.73
CA PRO A 408 -17.77 -2.57 -19.56
C PRO A 408 -18.32 -4.00 -19.52
N LYS A 409 -19.42 -4.30 -20.25
CA LYS A 409 -19.96 -5.66 -20.33
C LYS A 409 -19.05 -6.52 -21.19
N ALA A 410 -18.68 -6.04 -22.37
CA ALA A 410 -17.72 -6.72 -23.25
C ALA A 410 -16.35 -6.88 -22.57
N MET A 411 -15.87 -5.88 -21.81
CA MET A 411 -14.64 -6.00 -21.01
C MET A 411 -14.71 -7.17 -20.02
N ARG A 412 -15.83 -7.28 -19.29
CA ARG A 412 -16.03 -8.35 -18.29
C ARG A 412 -16.06 -9.73 -18.94
N VAL A 413 -16.76 -9.87 -20.07
CA VAL A 413 -16.80 -11.10 -20.86
C VAL A 413 -15.39 -11.48 -21.31
N LEU A 414 -14.63 -10.52 -21.87
CA LEU A 414 -13.25 -10.75 -22.32
C LEU A 414 -12.36 -11.24 -21.17
N GLY A 415 -12.36 -10.55 -20.03
CA GLY A 415 -11.51 -10.94 -18.89
C GLY A 415 -11.84 -12.33 -18.34
N LEU A 416 -13.12 -12.67 -18.20
CA LEU A 416 -13.53 -14.00 -17.74
C LEU A 416 -13.26 -15.09 -18.79
N SER A 417 -13.35 -14.76 -20.07
CA SER A 417 -13.00 -15.70 -21.16
C SER A 417 -11.50 -15.98 -21.18
N VAL A 418 -10.66 -14.96 -20.95
CA VAL A 418 -9.21 -15.12 -20.80
C VAL A 418 -8.90 -16.07 -19.64
N LEU A 419 -9.53 -15.85 -18.48
CA LEU A 419 -9.36 -16.71 -17.32
C LEU A 419 -9.79 -18.16 -17.61
N ALA A 420 -10.95 -18.34 -18.26
CA ALA A 420 -11.46 -19.66 -18.63
C ALA A 420 -10.50 -20.39 -19.60
N VAL A 421 -9.98 -19.70 -20.61
CA VAL A 421 -8.98 -20.24 -21.53
C VAL A 421 -7.69 -20.61 -20.78
N CYS A 422 -7.20 -19.77 -19.87
CA CYS A 422 -5.99 -20.08 -19.10
C CYS A 422 -6.16 -21.33 -18.23
N VAL A 423 -7.30 -21.45 -17.53
CA VAL A 423 -7.61 -22.65 -16.73
C VAL A 423 -7.66 -23.88 -17.63
N ALA A 424 -8.42 -23.83 -18.72
CA ALA A 424 -8.55 -24.96 -19.65
C ALA A 424 -7.20 -25.34 -20.29
N ALA A 425 -6.41 -24.37 -20.73
CA ALA A 425 -5.10 -24.61 -21.32
C ALA A 425 -4.14 -25.26 -20.31
N ILE A 426 -4.11 -24.79 -19.06
CA ILE A 426 -3.30 -25.41 -18.01
C ILE A 426 -3.77 -26.84 -17.74
N THR A 427 -5.08 -27.07 -17.65
CA THR A 427 -5.63 -28.41 -17.46
C THR A 427 -5.24 -29.35 -18.60
N ILE A 428 -5.37 -28.91 -19.85
CA ILE A 428 -4.96 -29.68 -21.03
C ILE A 428 -3.46 -30.01 -20.96
N ARG A 429 -2.60 -29.05 -20.63
CA ARG A 429 -1.15 -29.26 -20.52
C ARG A 429 -0.74 -30.16 -19.35
N LEU A 430 -1.57 -30.30 -18.32
CA LEU A 430 -1.34 -31.25 -17.23
C LEU A 430 -1.76 -32.67 -17.62
N LEU A 431 -2.92 -32.80 -18.26
CA LEU A 431 -3.51 -34.10 -18.63
C LEU A 431 -2.87 -34.71 -19.88
N TYR A 432 -2.45 -33.86 -20.82
CA TYR A 432 -1.94 -34.26 -22.12
C TYR A 432 -0.82 -33.30 -22.58
N PRO A 433 0.39 -33.39 -21.99
CA PRO A 433 1.51 -32.52 -22.32
C PRO A 433 2.08 -32.88 -23.71
N THR A 434 1.84 -32.06 -24.71
CA THR A 434 2.32 -32.30 -26.09
C THR A 434 3.66 -31.64 -26.39
N ALA A 435 4.46 -32.28 -27.24
CA ALA A 435 5.70 -31.71 -27.75
C ALA A 435 5.44 -30.62 -28.82
N PRO A 436 6.18 -29.51 -28.79
CA PRO A 436 6.15 -28.47 -29.83
C PRO A 436 7.05 -28.80 -31.04
N PRO A 437 6.92 -28.09 -32.18
CA PRO A 437 7.68 -28.39 -33.40
C PRO A 437 9.20 -28.43 -33.24
N TRP A 438 9.75 -27.54 -32.40
CA TRP A 438 11.18 -27.48 -32.14
C TRP A 438 11.73 -28.65 -31.32
N TYR A 439 10.87 -29.51 -30.77
CA TYR A 439 11.28 -30.78 -30.15
C TYR A 439 11.87 -31.76 -31.19
N PHE A 440 11.50 -31.60 -32.47
CA PHE A 440 11.98 -32.42 -33.60
C PHE A 440 12.94 -31.64 -34.51
N ASP A 441 13.85 -30.87 -33.90
CA ASP A 441 14.92 -30.08 -34.55
C ASP A 441 14.44 -28.99 -35.53
N VAL A 442 13.21 -28.50 -35.38
CA VAL A 442 12.75 -27.30 -36.10
C VAL A 442 13.35 -26.06 -35.43
N PRO A 443 14.19 -25.24 -36.10
CA PRO A 443 14.83 -24.11 -35.44
C PRO A 443 13.82 -22.96 -35.19
N VAL A 444 13.67 -22.55 -33.94
CA VAL A 444 12.86 -21.39 -33.54
C VAL A 444 13.63 -20.10 -33.82
N ASN A 445 12.96 -19.12 -34.43
CA ASN A 445 13.52 -17.78 -34.57
C ASN A 445 12.59 -16.75 -33.92
N SER A 446 13.12 -15.95 -33.00
CA SER A 446 12.46 -14.75 -32.48
C SER A 446 13.33 -13.55 -32.85
N PRO A 447 12.91 -12.70 -33.79
CA PRO A 447 13.76 -11.59 -34.26
C PRO A 447 13.85 -10.41 -33.29
N TRP A 448 13.23 -10.48 -32.10
CA TRP A 448 13.34 -9.43 -31.09
C TRP A 448 14.52 -9.70 -30.14
N PRO A 449 15.48 -8.76 -30.01
CA PRO A 449 16.68 -8.95 -29.23
C PRO A 449 16.43 -8.72 -27.73
N THR A 450 17.19 -9.43 -26.90
CA THR A 450 18.16 -8.94 -25.90
C THR A 450 18.27 -7.45 -25.51
N ALA A 451 17.49 -6.51 -26.06
CA ALA A 451 17.56 -5.07 -25.79
C ALA A 451 16.92 -4.63 -24.46
N LEU A 452 16.22 -5.52 -23.74
CA LEU A 452 15.71 -5.29 -22.37
C LEU A 452 16.33 -6.23 -21.32
N GLY A 453 17.47 -6.87 -21.65
CA GLY A 453 18.14 -7.79 -20.72
C GLY A 453 17.42 -9.13 -20.53
N ALA A 454 16.43 -9.47 -21.36
CA ALA A 454 15.86 -10.80 -21.40
C ALA A 454 16.86 -11.74 -22.11
N GLU A 455 17.44 -12.68 -21.35
CA GLU A 455 18.50 -13.56 -21.81
C GLU A 455 18.13 -14.29 -23.11
N SER A 456 18.91 -14.05 -24.15
CA SER A 456 19.09 -14.94 -25.29
C SER A 456 19.82 -16.20 -24.80
N GLY A 457 19.12 -17.30 -24.60
CA GLY A 457 19.76 -18.57 -24.26
C GLY A 457 18.83 -19.56 -23.60
N ALA A 458 19.35 -20.72 -23.24
CA ALA A 458 18.61 -21.89 -22.77
C ALA A 458 17.56 -21.66 -21.65
N ALA A 459 17.60 -20.52 -20.95
CA ALA A 459 16.59 -20.12 -19.97
C ALA A 459 15.21 -19.78 -20.57
N ALA A 460 15.13 -19.21 -21.78
CA ALA A 460 13.86 -19.04 -22.51
C ALA A 460 13.28 -20.41 -22.92
N ARG A 461 14.16 -21.35 -23.29
CA ARG A 461 13.83 -22.75 -23.61
C ARG A 461 13.34 -23.54 -22.39
N GLY A 462 13.69 -23.12 -21.17
CA GLY A 462 13.24 -23.72 -19.91
C GLY A 462 11.97 -23.10 -19.30
N SER A 463 11.49 -21.97 -19.82
CA SER A 463 10.34 -21.26 -19.21
C SER A 463 8.96 -21.74 -19.67
N GLY A 464 8.90 -22.52 -20.76
CA GLY A 464 7.72 -23.24 -21.23
C GLY A 464 7.79 -24.70 -20.80
N LEU A 465 7.33 -25.01 -19.59
CA LEU A 465 7.14 -26.39 -19.12
C LEU A 465 6.19 -27.12 -20.08
N LEU A 466 6.80 -27.84 -21.03
CA LEU A 466 6.28 -28.61 -22.18
C LEU A 466 4.77 -28.89 -22.19
N GLY A 467 4.11 -28.22 -23.13
CA GLY A 467 2.74 -28.44 -23.59
C GLY A 467 2.46 -27.45 -24.72
N ALA A 468 2.70 -27.86 -25.97
CA ALA A 468 2.48 -27.02 -27.14
C ALA A 468 1.02 -26.55 -27.21
N MET A 469 0.11 -27.50 -26.96
CA MET A 469 -1.32 -27.33 -27.12
C MET A 469 -2.02 -26.93 -25.81
N PRO A 470 -2.93 -25.94 -25.82
CA PRO A 470 -3.24 -25.01 -26.92
C PRO A 470 -2.31 -23.77 -26.90
N SER A 471 -2.13 -23.12 -28.05
CA SER A 471 -1.46 -21.82 -28.16
C SER A 471 -2.27 -20.70 -27.48
N LEU A 472 -1.77 -20.22 -26.34
CA LEU A 472 -2.41 -19.15 -25.57
C LEU A 472 -2.44 -17.82 -26.34
N GLN A 473 -1.40 -17.52 -27.11
CA GLN A 473 -1.33 -16.27 -27.88
C GLN A 473 -2.39 -16.21 -28.97
N VAL A 474 -2.59 -17.32 -29.70
CA VAL A 474 -3.68 -17.43 -30.67
C VAL A 474 -5.03 -17.34 -29.96
N SER A 475 -5.19 -18.04 -28.84
CA SER A 475 -6.44 -18.01 -28.07
C SER A 475 -6.81 -16.58 -27.63
N PHE A 476 -5.86 -15.81 -27.11
CA PHE A 476 -6.09 -14.42 -26.70
C PHE A 476 -6.41 -13.50 -27.87
N SER A 477 -5.79 -13.72 -29.03
CA SER A 477 -6.09 -12.96 -30.26
C SER A 477 -7.51 -13.20 -30.74
N VAL A 478 -7.96 -14.46 -30.72
CA VAL A 478 -9.32 -14.83 -31.09
C VAL A 478 -10.34 -14.29 -30.07
N LEU A 479 -10.02 -14.31 -28.78
CA LEU A 479 -10.87 -13.69 -27.76
C LEU A 479 -11.03 -12.18 -27.97
N VAL A 480 -9.96 -11.48 -28.36
CA VAL A 480 -10.01 -10.05 -28.70
C VAL A 480 -10.91 -9.80 -29.92
N LEU A 481 -10.81 -10.64 -30.95
CA LEU A 481 -11.71 -10.60 -32.10
C LEU A 481 -13.18 -10.79 -31.67
N CYS A 482 -13.47 -11.81 -30.88
CA CYS A 482 -14.83 -12.06 -30.38
C CYS A 482 -15.36 -10.88 -29.55
N ALA A 483 -14.56 -10.36 -28.61
CA ALA A 483 -14.96 -9.25 -27.73
C ALA A 483 -15.19 -7.92 -28.49
N THR A 484 -14.52 -7.72 -29.63
CA THR A 484 -14.66 -6.51 -30.44
C THR A 484 -15.58 -6.69 -31.65
N TRP A 485 -16.14 -7.87 -31.85
CA TRP A 485 -16.95 -8.21 -33.03
C TRP A 485 -18.13 -7.25 -33.27
N ARG A 486 -18.76 -6.78 -32.18
CA ARG A 486 -19.93 -5.89 -32.22
C ARG A 486 -19.57 -4.40 -32.35
N GLN A 487 -18.28 -4.06 -32.38
CA GLN A 487 -17.81 -2.66 -32.33
C GLN A 487 -17.70 -1.99 -33.71
N GLY A 488 -17.93 -2.73 -34.80
CA GLY A 488 -17.99 -2.19 -36.17
C GLY A 488 -17.21 -3.01 -37.20
N ALA A 489 -17.30 -2.65 -38.48
CA ALA A 489 -16.59 -3.34 -39.57
C ALA A 489 -15.06 -3.20 -39.48
N LEU A 490 -14.57 -2.01 -39.12
CA LEU A 490 -13.13 -1.77 -38.97
C LEU A 490 -12.50 -2.60 -37.84
N TRP A 491 -13.17 -2.72 -36.69
CA TRP A 491 -12.72 -3.57 -35.58
C TRP A 491 -12.68 -5.04 -35.98
N ARG A 492 -13.73 -5.53 -36.66
CA ARG A 492 -13.77 -6.90 -37.18
C ARG A 492 -12.61 -7.18 -38.14
N LEU A 493 -12.39 -6.30 -39.11
CA LEU A 493 -11.31 -6.48 -40.09
C LEU A 493 -9.93 -6.39 -39.43
N GLY A 494 -9.71 -5.40 -38.55
CA GLY A 494 -8.43 -5.18 -37.90
C GLY A 494 -8.04 -6.32 -36.95
N THR A 495 -8.95 -6.73 -36.07
CA THR A 495 -8.67 -7.82 -35.11
C THR A 495 -8.67 -9.20 -35.77
N ALA A 496 -9.44 -9.43 -36.84
CA ALA A 496 -9.36 -10.66 -37.62
C ALA A 496 -8.03 -10.77 -38.36
N THR A 497 -7.58 -9.68 -39.01
CA THR A 497 -6.27 -9.62 -39.66
C THR A 497 -5.15 -9.87 -38.65
N LEU A 498 -5.21 -9.24 -37.47
CA LEU A 498 -4.21 -9.44 -36.42
C LEU A 498 -4.21 -10.88 -35.88
N ALA A 499 -5.39 -11.47 -35.62
CA ALA A 499 -5.50 -12.86 -35.18
C ALA A 499 -4.95 -13.84 -36.23
N ALA A 500 -5.25 -13.61 -37.51
CA ALA A 500 -4.72 -14.41 -38.62
C ALA A 500 -3.19 -14.26 -38.74
N ALA A 501 -2.67 -13.04 -38.59
CA ALA A 501 -1.23 -12.78 -38.61
C ALA A 501 -0.50 -13.49 -37.46
N ILE A 502 -1.07 -13.49 -36.24
CA ILE A 502 -0.52 -14.17 -35.07
C ILE A 502 -0.59 -15.69 -35.24
N ALA A 503 -1.69 -16.22 -35.75
CA ALA A 503 -1.85 -17.63 -36.08
C ALA A 503 -0.80 -18.09 -37.11
N PHE A 504 -0.64 -17.34 -38.20
CA PHE A 504 0.38 -17.60 -39.21
C PHE A 504 1.79 -17.53 -38.63
N ALA A 505 2.11 -16.46 -37.89
CA ALA A 505 3.42 -16.26 -37.27
C ALA A 505 3.78 -17.39 -36.28
N SER A 506 2.79 -17.92 -35.56
CA SER A 506 2.98 -19.02 -34.60
C SER A 506 3.47 -20.29 -35.29
N VAL A 507 2.98 -20.58 -36.50
CA VAL A 507 3.40 -21.74 -37.30
C VAL A 507 4.70 -21.44 -38.07
N TYR A 508 4.77 -20.27 -38.71
CA TYR A 508 5.90 -19.84 -39.53
C TYR A 508 7.23 -19.79 -38.76
N LEU A 509 7.21 -19.25 -37.53
CA LEU A 509 8.40 -19.14 -36.68
C LEU A 509 8.77 -20.46 -35.96
N GLY A 510 8.01 -21.54 -36.20
CA GLY A 510 8.26 -22.86 -35.61
C GLY A 510 7.85 -22.99 -34.14
N ASN A 511 6.98 -22.11 -33.63
CA ASN A 511 6.54 -22.15 -32.22
C ASN A 511 5.41 -23.16 -31.98
N HIS A 512 4.52 -23.35 -32.96
CA HIS A 512 3.32 -24.18 -32.85
C HIS A 512 3.01 -24.92 -34.16
N TYR A 513 2.26 -26.03 -34.05
CA TYR A 513 1.67 -26.75 -35.19
C TYR A 513 0.34 -26.10 -35.62
N VAL A 514 -0.14 -26.35 -36.85
CA VAL A 514 -1.43 -25.85 -37.33
C VAL A 514 -2.57 -26.42 -36.50
N VAL A 515 -2.53 -27.71 -36.15
CA VAL A 515 -3.56 -28.36 -35.31
C VAL A 515 -3.70 -27.67 -33.95
N ASP A 516 -2.60 -27.27 -33.34
CA ASP A 516 -2.56 -26.54 -32.08
C ASP A 516 -3.21 -25.15 -32.19
N VAL A 517 -2.90 -24.42 -33.26
CA VAL A 517 -3.51 -23.12 -33.58
C VAL A 517 -5.03 -23.24 -33.76
N LEU A 518 -5.51 -24.29 -34.43
CA LEU A 518 -6.94 -24.54 -34.61
C LEU A 518 -7.64 -24.90 -33.30
N ALA A 519 -7.00 -25.71 -32.45
CA ALA A 519 -7.50 -26.04 -31.12
C ALA A 519 -7.59 -24.81 -30.21
N ALA A 520 -6.58 -23.94 -30.25
CA ALA A 520 -6.56 -22.67 -29.54
C ALA A 520 -7.71 -21.74 -29.97
N ALA A 521 -7.94 -21.59 -31.28
CA ALA A 521 -9.04 -20.79 -31.80
C ALA A 521 -10.40 -21.34 -31.37
N SER A 522 -10.57 -22.67 -31.45
CA SER A 522 -11.80 -23.36 -31.04
C SER A 522 -12.06 -23.17 -29.54
N LEU A 523 -11.05 -23.36 -28.70
CA LEU A 523 -11.15 -23.18 -27.26
C LEU A 523 -11.53 -21.74 -26.89
N ALA A 524 -10.93 -20.75 -27.55
CA ALA A 524 -11.25 -19.34 -27.35
C ALA A 524 -12.72 -19.02 -27.69
N ILE A 525 -13.21 -19.50 -28.83
CA ILE A 525 -14.60 -19.29 -29.24
C ILE A 525 -15.57 -19.94 -28.25
N VAL A 526 -15.32 -21.20 -27.88
CA VAL A 526 -16.17 -21.93 -26.91
C VAL A 526 -16.19 -21.22 -25.56
N ALA A 527 -15.02 -20.82 -25.05
CA ALA A 527 -14.91 -20.09 -23.79
C ALA A 527 -15.68 -18.76 -23.84
N HIS A 528 -15.54 -18.00 -24.93
CA HIS A 528 -16.25 -16.73 -25.11
C HIS A 528 -17.78 -16.91 -25.13
N LEU A 529 -18.26 -17.91 -25.87
CA LEU A 529 -19.70 -18.20 -25.97
C LEU A 529 -20.25 -18.67 -24.62
N ALA A 530 -19.55 -19.57 -23.93
CA ALA A 530 -19.97 -20.08 -22.62
C ALA A 530 -20.04 -18.96 -21.57
N VAL A 531 -19.03 -18.09 -21.50
CA VAL A 531 -19.00 -16.94 -20.57
C VAL A 531 -20.10 -15.93 -20.91
N SER A 532 -20.32 -15.66 -22.20
CA SER A 532 -21.39 -14.75 -22.64
C SER A 532 -22.76 -15.27 -22.23
N TRP A 533 -23.03 -16.55 -22.50
CA TRP A 533 -24.28 -17.22 -22.13
C TRP A 533 -24.53 -17.18 -20.61
N LEU A 534 -23.53 -17.55 -19.81
CA LEU A 534 -23.63 -17.54 -18.33
C LEU A 534 -23.94 -16.15 -17.75
N LEU A 535 -23.43 -15.09 -18.39
CA LEU A 535 -23.67 -13.72 -17.94
C LEU A 535 -25.03 -13.16 -18.40
N GLU A 536 -25.54 -13.62 -19.55
CA GLU A 536 -26.87 -13.24 -20.06
C GLU A 536 -27.98 -13.88 -19.21
N GLU A 537 -27.89 -15.16 -18.87
CA GLU A 537 -28.90 -15.90 -18.08
C GLU A 537 -29.09 -15.33 -16.67
N ARG A 538 -28.02 -14.83 -16.05
CA ARG A 538 -28.09 -14.14 -14.75
C ARG A 538 -28.78 -12.78 -14.82
N SER A 539 -28.83 -12.17 -16.00
CA SER A 539 -29.50 -10.87 -16.20
C SER A 539 -31.00 -11.01 -16.40
N THR A 540 -31.47 -12.12 -16.97
CA THR A 540 -32.89 -12.41 -17.21
C THR A 540 -33.57 -12.99 -15.96
N GLY A 541 -32.87 -13.79 -15.16
CA GLY A 541 -33.39 -14.36 -13.90
C GLY A 541 -33.75 -13.32 -12.82
N LEU A 542 -33.11 -12.15 -12.81
CA LEU A 542 -33.43 -11.05 -11.88
C LEU A 542 -34.73 -10.31 -12.22
N HIS A 543 -35.14 -10.32 -13.50
CA HIS A 543 -36.36 -9.65 -13.96
C HIS A 543 -37.63 -10.47 -13.67
N VAL A 544 -37.52 -11.79 -13.56
CA VAL A 544 -38.67 -12.68 -13.28
C VAL A 544 -39.12 -12.60 -11.81
N TYR A 545 -38.23 -12.26 -10.88
CA TYR A 545 -38.57 -12.10 -9.47
C TYR A 545 -39.16 -10.73 -9.09
N THR A 546 -39.00 -9.71 -9.94
CA THR A 546 -39.47 -8.34 -9.64
C THR A 546 -40.87 -8.04 -10.19
N SER A 547 -41.44 -8.89 -11.05
CA SER A 547 -42.77 -8.70 -11.64
C SER A 547 -43.91 -9.49 -10.95
N ALA A 548 -43.62 -10.28 -9.90
CA ALA A 548 -44.62 -11.18 -9.30
C ALA A 548 -45.42 -10.60 -8.12
N HIS A 549 -45.17 -9.36 -7.66
CA HIS A 549 -45.89 -8.77 -6.53
C HIS A 549 -46.37 -7.33 -6.80
N THR A 550 -47.49 -7.22 -7.51
CA THR A 550 -48.42 -6.09 -7.41
C THR A 550 -49.83 -6.62 -7.20
N PRO A 551 -50.42 -6.50 -5.99
CA PRO A 551 -51.84 -6.75 -5.82
C PRO A 551 -52.63 -5.58 -6.44
N SER A 552 -53.57 -5.92 -7.30
CA SER A 552 -54.61 -5.02 -7.83
C SER A 552 -55.40 -4.39 -6.68
N SER A 553 -55.33 -3.06 -6.51
CA SER A 553 -56.22 -2.28 -5.66
C SER A 553 -57.09 -1.35 -6.51
N ALA A 554 -58.30 -1.81 -6.83
CA ALA A 554 -59.34 -0.95 -7.37
C ALA A 554 -60.71 -1.38 -6.84
N HIS A 555 -61.08 -0.87 -5.67
CA HIS A 555 -62.46 -0.54 -5.31
C HIS A 555 -62.46 0.24 -4.00
N GLN A 556 -62.72 1.55 -4.06
CA GLN A 556 -63.41 2.25 -2.99
C GLN A 556 -64.12 3.50 -3.54
N HIS A 557 -65.39 3.60 -3.14
CA HIS A 557 -66.41 4.55 -3.53
C HIS A 557 -66.06 6.00 -3.20
N HIS A 558 -66.40 6.92 -4.11
CA HIS A 558 -66.59 8.34 -3.83
C HIS A 558 -68.04 8.59 -3.37
N GLY A 559 -68.21 9.28 -2.24
CA GLY A 559 -69.42 10.02 -1.86
C GLY A 559 -69.02 11.44 -1.44
N PRO A 560 -69.69 12.52 -1.92
CA PRO A 560 -69.19 13.89 -1.77
C PRO A 560 -69.91 14.65 -0.65
N LEU A 561 -69.22 15.55 0.05
CA LEU A 561 -69.85 16.64 0.78
C LEU A 561 -68.99 17.90 0.74
N ILE A 562 -69.45 18.88 -0.04
CA ILE A 562 -69.22 20.32 0.14
C ILE A 562 -70.59 20.96 0.35
N GLY A 563 -70.70 21.82 1.36
CA GLY A 563 -71.57 23.00 1.31
C GLY A 563 -72.54 23.20 2.49
N SER A 564 -72.18 24.10 3.41
CA SER A 564 -72.94 25.25 3.94
C SER A 564 -72.48 25.62 5.34
#